data_AF-M3GT78-F1
#
_entry.id   AF-M3GT78-F1
#
_cell.length_a   1.000
_cell.length_b   1.000
_cell.length_c   1.000
_cell.angle_alpha   90.00
_cell.angle_beta   90.00
_cell.angle_gamma   90.00
#
_symmetry.space_group_name_H-M   'P 1'
#
loop_
_entity.id
_entity.type
_entity.pdbx_description
1 polymer ?
#
loop_
_entity_poly.entity_id
_entity_poly.type
_entity_poly.pdbx_seq_one_letter_code
_entity_poly.pdbx_strand_id
1 'polypeptide(L)'
;MEIMNASTNDLDALNAAMEKEDLTNAENVRKAWETKLVSSLDKLKGISDFKGDSSFKNASVQALETYLNIVSKDYKRLIKLRGLGDKADSNEINQVLNRINQDFEKAANTLNAASDKFAKEYASQ
;
A
#
# COMPACT_ATOMS: atom_id res chain seq x y z
N MET A 1 12.51 0.00 -7.46
CA MET A 1 12.58 0.05 -5.97
C MET A 1 12.17 1.41 -5.39
N GLU A 2 12.32 2.54 -6.09
CA GLU A 2 11.90 3.86 -5.56
C GLU A 2 10.41 3.96 -5.17
N ILE A 3 9.49 3.34 -5.93
CA ILE A 3 8.04 3.40 -5.65
C ILE A 3 7.68 2.72 -4.31
N MET A 4 8.35 1.60 -4.00
CA MET A 4 8.15 0.88 -2.74
C MET A 4 8.75 1.66 -1.57
N ASN A 5 9.96 2.20 -1.73
CA ASN A 5 10.60 3.04 -0.71
C ASN A 5 9.79 4.31 -0.42
N ALA A 6 9.17 4.92 -1.43
CA ALA A 6 8.28 6.06 -1.26
C ALA A 6 7.01 5.67 -0.46
N SER A 7 6.48 4.47 -0.67
CA SER A 7 5.31 3.97 0.07
C SER A 7 5.62 3.72 1.55
N THR A 8 6.85 3.32 1.90
CA THR A 8 7.28 3.24 3.31
C THR A 8 7.23 4.60 4.00
N ASN A 9 7.74 5.65 3.36
CA ASN A 9 7.70 7.00 3.95
C ASN A 9 6.26 7.52 4.13
N ASP A 10 5.38 7.24 3.16
CA ASP A 10 3.97 7.63 3.26
C ASP A 10 3.23 6.85 4.37
N LEU A 11 3.55 5.55 4.53
CA LEU A 11 3.05 4.73 5.63
C LEU A 11 3.50 5.25 7.00
N ASP A 12 4.80 5.56 7.14
CA ASP A 12 5.37 6.10 8.39
C ASP A 12 4.74 7.45 8.74
N ALA A 13 4.58 8.34 7.76
CA ALA A 13 3.92 9.62 7.96
C ALA A 13 2.45 9.48 8.38
N LEU A 14 1.72 8.53 7.78
CA LEU A 14 0.33 8.26 8.13
C LEU A 14 0.21 7.69 9.54
N ASN A 15 1.04 6.70 9.89
CA ASN A 15 1.06 6.11 11.21
C ASN A 15 1.45 7.14 12.28
N ALA A 16 2.44 7.99 12.01
CA ALA A 16 2.84 9.05 12.93
C ALA A 16 1.73 10.10 13.16
N ALA A 17 0.95 10.45 12.13
CA ALA A 17 -0.21 11.32 12.30
C ALA A 17 -1.31 10.65 13.12
N MET A 18 -1.55 9.36 12.87
CA MET A 18 -2.53 8.54 13.59
C MET A 18 -2.17 8.34 15.07
N GLU A 19 -0.89 8.14 15.39
CA GLU A 19 -0.37 8.03 16.77
C GLU A 19 -0.52 9.34 17.56
N LYS A 20 -0.39 10.49 16.89
CA LYS A 20 -0.59 11.82 17.48
C LYS A 20 -2.06 12.23 17.58
N GLU A 21 -2.98 11.36 17.17
CA GLU A 21 -4.41 11.64 17.03
C GLU A 21 -4.72 12.86 16.14
N ASP A 22 -3.78 13.25 15.27
CA ASP A 22 -3.97 14.32 14.30
C ASP A 22 -4.72 13.76 13.08
N LEU A 23 -6.03 13.54 13.26
CA LEU A 23 -6.89 12.88 12.26
C LEU A 23 -7.04 13.72 10.98
N THR A 24 -6.91 15.04 11.08
CA THR A 24 -6.93 15.93 9.92
C THR A 24 -5.68 15.74 9.08
N ASN A 25 -4.50 15.74 9.71
CA ASN A 25 -3.27 15.45 9.01
C ASN A 25 -3.22 14.00 8.49
N ALA A 26 -3.71 13.03 9.26
CA ALA A 26 -3.79 11.64 8.84
C ALA A 26 -4.62 11.49 7.54
N GLU A 27 -5.79 12.15 7.45
CA GLU A 27 -6.59 12.13 6.23
C GLU A 27 -5.91 12.85 5.06
N ASN A 28 -5.16 13.92 5.31
CA ASN A 28 -4.39 14.62 4.28
C ASN A 28 -3.26 13.75 3.71
N VAL A 29 -2.46 13.14 4.60
CA VAL A 29 -1.39 12.21 4.20
C VAL A 29 -1.97 11.01 3.45
N ARG A 30 -3.07 10.43 3.94
CA ARG A 30 -3.78 9.32 3.29
C ARG A 30 -4.18 9.66 1.85
N LYS A 31 -4.80 10.83 1.62
CA LYS A 31 -5.20 11.29 0.27
C LYS A 31 -4.00 11.54 -0.64
N ALA A 32 -2.93 12.12 -0.11
CA ALA A 32 -1.69 12.35 -0.86
C ALA A 32 -1.07 11.01 -1.29
N TRP A 33 -1.01 10.04 -0.39
CA TRP A 33 -0.51 8.70 -0.70
C TRP A 33 -1.41 7.98 -1.72
N GLU A 34 -2.73 8.04 -1.56
CA GLU A 34 -3.70 7.50 -2.52
C GLU A 34 -3.45 8.03 -3.95
N THR A 35 -3.22 9.34 -4.07
CA THR A 35 -2.93 9.98 -5.37
C THR A 35 -1.62 9.48 -5.98
N LYS A 36 -0.57 9.30 -5.17
CA LYS A 36 0.71 8.75 -5.62
C LYS A 36 0.58 7.29 -6.08
N LEU A 37 -0.23 6.49 -5.38
CA LEU A 37 -0.49 5.09 -5.72
C LEU A 37 -1.23 4.98 -7.06
N VAL A 38 -2.28 5.80 -7.27
CA VAL A 38 -3.00 5.86 -8.56
C VAL A 38 -2.04 6.24 -9.69
N SER A 39 -1.24 7.29 -9.52
CA SER A 39 -0.27 7.70 -10.55
C SER A 39 0.78 6.61 -10.83
N SER A 40 1.22 5.88 -9.81
CA SER A 40 2.19 4.78 -9.96
C SER A 40 1.58 3.59 -10.69
N LEU A 41 0.31 3.26 -10.41
CA LEU A 41 -0.44 2.22 -11.11
C LEU A 41 -0.59 2.54 -12.60
N ASP A 42 -0.97 3.78 -12.94
CA ASP A 42 -1.14 4.20 -14.33
C ASP A 42 0.18 4.09 -15.11
N LYS A 43 1.28 4.56 -14.51
CA LYS A 43 2.62 4.43 -15.10
C LYS A 43 3.00 2.98 -15.33
N LEU A 44 2.81 2.12 -14.32
CA LEU A 44 3.18 0.71 -14.38
C LEU A 44 2.35 -0.07 -15.42
N LYS A 45 1.06 0.22 -15.52
CA LYS A 45 0.17 -0.35 -16.56
C LYS A 45 0.56 0.09 -17.97
N GLY A 46 1.17 1.27 -18.11
CA GLY A 46 1.72 1.76 -19.38
C GLY A 46 3.06 1.14 -19.80
N ILE A 47 3.74 0.39 -18.92
CA ILE A 47 5.01 -0.27 -19.24
C ILE A 47 4.73 -1.55 -20.05
N SER A 48 5.44 -1.67 -21.18
CA SER A 48 5.43 -2.89 -22.00
C SER A 48 6.11 -4.06 -21.29
N ASP A 49 5.80 -5.27 -21.72
CA ASP A 49 6.37 -6.49 -21.14
C ASP A 49 7.89 -6.55 -21.38
N PHE A 50 8.65 -7.00 -20.39
CA PHE A 50 10.10 -7.10 -20.51
C PHE A 50 10.46 -8.38 -21.27
N LYS A 51 10.94 -8.24 -22.51
CA LYS A 51 11.23 -9.38 -23.39
C LYS A 51 10.03 -10.36 -23.52
N GLY A 52 8.81 -9.83 -23.45
CA GLY A 52 7.57 -10.61 -23.48
C GLY A 52 7.12 -11.19 -22.13
N ASP A 53 7.90 -11.00 -21.05
CA ASP A 53 7.48 -11.37 -19.69
C ASP A 53 6.82 -10.18 -18.96
N SER A 54 5.58 -10.41 -18.53
CA SER A 54 4.78 -9.45 -17.75
C SER A 54 4.71 -9.81 -16.26
N SER A 55 5.33 -10.91 -15.83
CA SER A 55 5.14 -11.49 -14.49
C SER A 55 5.46 -10.51 -13.36
N PHE A 56 6.65 -9.88 -13.40
CA PHE A 56 7.06 -8.91 -12.39
C PHE A 56 6.24 -7.62 -12.44
N LYS A 57 5.88 -7.17 -13.64
CA LYS A 57 4.98 -6.02 -13.83
C LYS A 57 3.63 -6.29 -13.19
N ASN A 58 3.02 -7.45 -13.46
CA ASN A 58 1.70 -7.82 -12.95
C ASN A 58 1.72 -7.97 -11.42
N ALA A 59 2.76 -8.57 -10.86
CA ALA A 59 2.94 -8.65 -9.41
C ALA A 59 3.08 -7.26 -8.77
N SER A 60 3.81 -6.35 -9.43
CA SER A 60 3.94 -4.96 -8.99
C SER A 60 2.61 -4.20 -9.07
N VAL A 61 1.80 -4.42 -10.12
CA VAL A 61 0.45 -3.86 -10.24
C VAL A 61 -0.43 -4.35 -9.10
N GLN A 62 -0.43 -5.66 -8.85
CA GLN A 62 -1.23 -6.27 -7.79
C GLN A 62 -0.84 -5.73 -6.41
N ALA A 63 0.46 -5.58 -6.12
CA ALA A 63 0.92 -5.01 -4.86
C ALA A 63 0.44 -3.56 -4.67
N LEU A 64 0.54 -2.73 -5.71
CA LEU A 64 0.06 -1.35 -5.67
C LEU A 64 -1.48 -1.24 -5.57
N GLU A 65 -2.23 -2.15 -6.19
CA GLU A 65 -3.69 -2.23 -6.03
C GLU A 65 -4.07 -2.62 -4.59
N THR A 66 -3.31 -3.53 -3.97
CA THR A 66 -3.48 -3.84 -2.54
C THR A 66 -3.20 -2.63 -1.67
N TYR A 67 -2.10 -1.90 -1.89
CA TYR A 67 -1.79 -0.68 -1.14
C TYR A 67 -2.88 0.38 -1.33
N LEU A 68 -3.38 0.54 -2.55
CA LEU A 68 -4.48 1.46 -2.84
C LEU A 68 -5.75 1.07 -2.10
N ASN A 69 -6.10 -0.21 -2.02
CA ASN A 69 -7.25 -0.67 -1.22
C ASN A 69 -7.06 -0.35 0.27
N ILE A 70 -5.88 -0.65 0.83
CA ILE A 70 -5.57 -0.36 2.23
C ILE A 70 -5.74 1.15 2.52
N VAL A 71 -5.21 2.02 1.66
CA VAL A 71 -5.24 3.47 1.86
C VAL A 71 -6.63 4.07 1.59
N SER A 72 -7.33 3.62 0.56
CA SER A 72 -8.64 4.18 0.17
C SER A 72 -9.80 3.66 1.02
N LYS A 73 -9.66 2.47 1.60
CA LYS A 73 -10.71 1.80 2.39
C LYS A 73 -10.34 1.65 3.86
N ASP A 74 -9.32 0.85 4.17
CA ASP A 74 -9.07 0.45 5.57
C ASP A 74 -8.52 1.60 6.42
N TYR A 75 -7.52 2.34 5.96
CA TYR A 75 -7.05 3.54 6.68
C TYR A 75 -8.12 4.62 6.77
N LYS A 76 -8.90 4.81 5.69
CA LYS A 76 -10.04 5.74 5.70
C LYS A 76 -11.08 5.34 6.74
N ARG A 77 -11.34 4.03 6.91
CA ARG A 77 -12.24 3.51 7.95
C ARG A 77 -11.63 3.66 9.34
N LEU A 78 -10.34 3.38 9.49
CA LEU A 78 -9.62 3.50 10.76
C LEU A 78 -9.62 4.94 11.28
N ILE A 79 -9.34 5.93 10.41
CA ILE A 79 -9.41 7.36 10.75
C ILE A 79 -10.81 7.73 11.25
N LYS A 80 -11.85 7.28 10.53
CA LYS A 80 -13.25 7.52 10.93
C LYS A 80 -13.56 6.90 12.29
N LEU A 81 -13.13 5.65 12.53
CA LEU A 81 -13.34 4.97 13.80
C LEU A 81 -12.64 5.70 14.94
N ARG A 82 -11.38 6.11 14.77
CA ARG A 82 -10.67 6.90 15.78
C ARG A 82 -11.34 8.23 16.06
N GLY A 83 -11.94 8.87 15.05
CA GLY A 83 -12.72 10.10 15.21
C GLY A 83 -14.01 9.95 16.03
N LEU A 84 -14.48 8.73 16.29
CA LEU A 84 -15.62 8.47 17.17
C LEU A 84 -15.24 8.46 18.67
N GLY A 85 -13.94 8.42 19.00
CA GLY A 85 -13.46 8.31 20.38
C GLY A 85 -14.08 7.11 21.10
N ASP A 86 -14.61 7.33 22.29
CA ASP A 86 -15.24 6.30 23.14
C ASP A 86 -16.44 5.58 22.48
N LYS A 87 -17.01 6.14 21.40
CA LYS A 87 -18.13 5.53 20.67
C LYS A 87 -17.65 4.53 19.60
N ALA A 88 -16.36 4.38 19.39
CA ALA A 88 -15.82 3.49 18.38
C ALA A 88 -15.98 2.01 18.79
N ASP A 89 -16.34 1.17 17.83
CA ASP A 89 -16.31 -0.29 18.04
C ASP A 89 -14.86 -0.77 18.04
N SER A 90 -14.38 -1.16 19.23
CA SER A 90 -13.02 -1.68 19.42
C SER A 90 -12.76 -2.99 18.65
N ASN A 91 -13.79 -3.82 18.45
CA ASN A 91 -13.63 -5.04 17.65
C ASN A 91 -13.44 -4.69 16.17
N GLU A 92 -14.18 -3.69 15.68
CA GLU A 92 -14.03 -3.24 14.30
C GLU A 92 -12.64 -2.61 14.06
N ILE A 93 -12.15 -1.80 15.01
CA ILE A 93 -10.78 -1.25 14.95
C ILE A 93 -9.75 -2.37 14.81
N ASN A 94 -9.83 -3.39 15.67
CA ASN A 94 -8.89 -4.53 15.64
C ASN A 94 -8.99 -5.31 14.33
N GLN A 95 -10.19 -5.52 13.79
CA GLN A 95 -10.36 -6.17 12.49
C GLN A 95 -9.75 -5.38 11.35
N VAL A 96 -9.93 -4.04 11.34
CA VAL A 96 -9.33 -3.16 10.33
C VAL A 96 -7.80 -3.22 10.42
N LEU A 97 -7.23 -3.10 11.61
CA LEU A 97 -5.77 -3.19 11.83
C LEU A 97 -5.21 -4.54 11.36
N ASN A 98 -5.88 -5.65 11.69
CA ASN A 98 -5.45 -6.98 11.26
C ASN A 98 -5.48 -7.12 9.74
N ARG A 99 -6.52 -6.63 9.05
CA ARG A 99 -6.57 -6.63 7.58
C ARG A 99 -5.44 -5.80 6.98
N ILE A 100 -5.20 -4.60 7.49
CA ILE A 100 -4.09 -3.73 7.04
C ILE A 100 -2.76 -4.48 7.09
N ASN A 101 -2.45 -5.11 8.23
CA ASN A 101 -1.20 -5.85 8.42
C ASN A 101 -1.10 -7.06 7.47
N GLN A 102 -2.15 -7.86 7.38
CA GLN A 102 -2.19 -9.05 6.53
C GLN A 102 -2.05 -8.71 5.04
N ASP A 103 -2.72 -7.66 4.58
CA ASP A 103 -2.69 -7.26 3.17
C ASP A 103 -1.33 -6.65 2.78
N PHE A 104 -0.70 -5.86 3.66
CA PHE A 104 0.67 -5.39 3.45
C PHE A 104 1.67 -6.55 3.37
N GLU A 105 1.61 -7.49 4.32
CA GLU A 105 2.50 -8.65 4.36
C GLU A 105 2.35 -9.51 3.10
N LYS A 106 1.10 -9.81 2.70
CA LYS A 106 0.82 -10.59 1.49
C LYS A 106 1.33 -9.91 0.23
N ALA A 107 1.12 -8.60 0.11
CA ALA A 107 1.61 -7.83 -1.04
C ALA A 107 3.15 -7.82 -1.10
N ALA A 108 3.82 -7.61 0.04
CA ALA A 108 5.27 -7.62 0.13
C ALA A 108 5.85 -9.00 -0.25
N ASN A 109 5.30 -10.09 0.30
CA ASN A 109 5.74 -11.45 -0.01
C ASN A 109 5.56 -11.81 -1.48
N THR A 110 4.41 -11.45 -2.07
CA THR A 110 4.13 -11.69 -3.49
C THR A 110 5.10 -10.93 -4.39
N LEU A 111 5.35 -9.66 -4.09
CA LEU A 111 6.24 -8.82 -4.87
C LEU A 111 7.71 -9.27 -4.76
N ASN A 112 8.17 -9.61 -3.55
CA ASN A 112 9.52 -10.12 -3.32
C ASN A 112 9.76 -11.41 -4.10
N ALA A 113 8.81 -12.36 -4.05
CA ALA A 113 8.91 -13.60 -4.81
C ALA A 113 8.98 -13.36 -6.34
N ALA A 114 8.18 -12.43 -6.86
CA ALA A 114 8.21 -12.06 -8.27
C ALA A 114 9.52 -11.35 -8.65
N SER A 115 10.02 -10.47 -7.79
CA SER A 115 11.31 -9.77 -7.97
C SER A 115 12.47 -10.76 -8.02
N ASP A 116 12.52 -11.70 -7.07
CA ASP A 116 13.57 -12.72 -7.00
C ASP A 116 13.55 -13.63 -8.22
N LYS A 117 12.36 -14.02 -8.68
CA LYS A 117 12.19 -14.82 -9.89
C LYS A 117 12.69 -14.06 -11.12
N PHE A 118 12.23 -12.83 -11.31
CA PHE A 118 12.62 -11.98 -12.43
C PHE A 118 14.14 -11.74 -12.43
N ALA A 119 14.73 -11.43 -11.28
CA ALA A 119 16.17 -11.27 -11.15
C ALA A 119 16.90 -12.55 -11.55
N LYS A 120 16.48 -13.73 -11.09
CA LYS A 120 17.11 -15.01 -11.47
C LYS A 120 17.02 -15.30 -12.97
N GLU A 121 15.88 -15.00 -13.60
CA GLU A 121 15.65 -15.25 -15.03
C GLU A 121 16.45 -14.32 -15.94
N TYR A 122 16.74 -13.09 -15.47
CA TYR A 122 17.33 -12.04 -16.30
C TYR A 122 18.69 -11.50 -15.81
N ALA A 123 19.24 -11.96 -14.68
CA ALA A 123 20.53 -11.49 -14.13
C ALA A 123 21.76 -11.82 -14.98
N SER A 124 21.64 -12.69 -15.98
CA SER A 124 22.76 -13.17 -16.81
C SER A 124 22.66 -12.74 -18.28
N GLN A 125 21.78 -11.77 -18.60
CA GLN A 125 21.51 -11.31 -19.97
C GLN A 125 22.07 -9.92 -20.27
#